data_AF-A0A1F7H9S4-F1
#
_entry.id   AF-A0A1F7H9S4-F1
#
_cell.length_a   1.000
_cell.length_b   1.000
_cell.length_c   1.000
_cell.angle_alpha   90.00
_cell.angle_beta   90.00
_cell.angle_gamma   90.00
#
_symmetry.space_group_name_H-M   'P 1'
#
loop_
_entity.id
_entity.type
_entity.pdbx_description
1 polymer ?
#
loop_
_entity_poly.entity_id
_entity_poly.type
_entity_poly.pdbx_seq_one_letter_code
_entity_poly.pdbx_strand_id
1 'polypeptide(L)'
;MGIVRGIIEFVMDILETIVFIGSLFIVVYLFIMAPNQVKGASMEPTFLSGEYILTSKIAYKFREPHRGDIIVFQSPRNPDIDYIKRIIGLPEDEILVRNQE
;
A
#
# COMPACT_ATOMS: atom_id res chain seq x y z
N MET A 1 -7.28 -48.56 9.07
CA MET A 1 -7.19 -47.44 10.04
C MET A 1 -5.97 -46.54 9.83
N GLY A 2 -4.81 -47.05 9.37
CA GLY A 2 -3.61 -46.23 9.13
C GLY A 2 -3.71 -45.24 7.96
N ILE A 3 -4.35 -45.63 6.85
CA ILE A 3 -4.49 -44.76 5.66
C ILE A 3 -5.33 -43.52 5.95
N VAL A 4 -6.47 -43.69 6.65
CA VAL A 4 -7.35 -42.58 7.04
C VAL A 4 -6.63 -41.60 7.97
N ARG A 5 -5.86 -42.13 8.94
CA ARG A 5 -5.06 -41.31 9.85
C ARG A 5 -3.98 -40.52 9.09
N GLY A 6 -3.27 -41.15 8.16
CA GLY A 6 -2.26 -40.47 7.33
C GLY A 6 -2.86 -39.39 6.42
N ILE A 7 -4.06 -39.61 5.88
CA ILE A 7 -4.78 -38.58 5.12
C ILE A 7 -5.15 -37.39 6.01
N ILE A 8 -5.63 -37.65 7.24
CA ILE A 8 -5.98 -36.58 8.19
C ILE A 8 -4.73 -35.78 8.58
N GLU A 9 -3.63 -36.44 8.91
CA GLU A 9 -2.36 -35.77 9.24
C GLU A 9 -1.89 -34.88 8.08
N PHE A 10 -1.90 -35.39 6.85
CA PHE A 10 -1.55 -34.60 5.65
C PHE A 10 -2.46 -33.38 5.44
N VAL A 11 -3.78 -33.53 5.62
CA VAL A 11 -4.73 -32.41 5.48
C VAL A 11 -4.50 -31.36 6.57
N MET A 12 -4.23 -31.79 7.81
CA MET A 12 -3.95 -30.88 8.92
C MET A 12 -2.66 -30.09 8.69
N ASP A 13 -1.60 -30.72 8.18
CA ASP A 13 -0.35 -30.04 7.86
C ASP A 13 -0.53 -28.95 6.78
N ILE A 14 -1.34 -29.24 5.75
CA ILE A 14 -1.71 -28.25 4.72
C ILE A 14 -2.50 -27.10 5.33
N LEU A 15 -3.50 -27.41 6.17
CA LEU A 15 -4.32 -26.40 6.81
C LEU A 15 -3.48 -25.50 7.72
N GLU A 16 -2.59 -26.08 8.54
CA GLU A 16 -1.67 -25.33 9.39
C GLU A 16 -0.80 -24.39 8.56
N THR A 17 -0.24 -24.88 7.45
CA THR A 17 0.60 -24.08 6.55
C THR A 17 -0.18 -22.91 5.93
N ILE A 18 -1.40 -23.15 5.45
CA ILE A 18 -2.26 -22.11 4.86
C ILE A 18 -2.63 -21.07 5.91
N VAL A 19 -3.02 -21.50 7.12
CA VAL A 19 -3.37 -20.60 8.22
C VAL A 19 -2.16 -19.76 8.63
N PHE A 20 -0.98 -20.38 8.71
CA PHE A 20 0.25 -19.67 9.05
C PHE A 20 0.57 -18.59 8.02
N ILE A 21 0.62 -18.94 6.72
CA ILE A 21 0.88 -17.98 5.64
C ILE A 21 -0.21 -16.91 5.58
N GLY A 22 -1.47 -17.30 5.71
CA GLY A 22 -2.60 -16.38 5.72
C GLY A 22 -2.54 -15.38 6.88
N SER A 23 -2.18 -15.85 8.08
CA SER A 23 -2.02 -14.98 9.25
C SER A 23 -0.89 -13.96 9.05
N LEU A 24 0.25 -14.40 8.50
CA LEU A 24 1.37 -13.52 8.19
C LEU A 24 0.97 -12.49 7.13
N PHE A 25 0.27 -12.93 6.07
CA PHE A 25 -0.23 -12.03 5.03
C PHE A 25 -1.20 -10.99 5.59
N ILE A 26 -2.14 -11.38 6.46
CA ILE A 26 -3.07 -10.46 7.12
C ILE A 26 -2.32 -9.41 7.93
N VAL A 27 -1.31 -9.82 8.71
CA VAL A 27 -0.49 -8.87 9.48
C VAL A 27 0.24 -7.88 8.56
N VAL A 28 0.85 -8.37 7.48
CA VAL A 28 1.54 -7.52 6.51
C VAL A 28 0.55 -6.55 5.83
N TYR A 29 -0.60 -7.05 5.38
CA TYR A 29 -1.63 -6.28 4.69
C TYR A 29 -2.24 -5.18 5.57
N LEU A 30 -2.54 -5.51 6.84
CA LEU A 30 -3.16 -4.57 7.76
C LEU A 30 -2.17 -3.49 8.20
N PHE A 31 -0.93 -3.87 8.56
CA PHE A 31 -0.02 -2.97 9.28
C PHE A 31 1.15 -2.45 8.45
N ILE A 32 1.64 -3.17 7.45
CA ILE A 32 2.92 -2.85 6.79
C ILE A 32 2.70 -2.23 5.41
N MET A 33 1.96 -2.92 4.54
CA MET A 33 1.76 -2.49 3.16
C MET A 33 0.39 -2.91 2.63
N ALA A 34 -0.20 -2.12 1.74
CA ALA A 34 -1.45 -2.48 1.08
C ALA A 34 -1.37 -2.25 -0.44
N PRO A 35 -1.90 -3.18 -1.25
CA PRO A 35 -2.16 -2.94 -2.66
C PRO A 35 -3.30 -1.93 -2.81
N ASN A 36 -3.06 -0.86 -3.58
CA ASN A 36 -4.04 0.17 -3.89
C ASN A 36 -4.13 0.34 -5.41
N GLN A 37 -5.34 0.55 -5.92
CA GLN A 37 -5.55 0.85 -7.34
C GLN A 37 -5.55 2.37 -7.56
N VAL A 38 -4.75 2.84 -8.51
CA VAL A 38 -4.71 4.24 -8.90
C VAL A 38 -5.94 4.58 -9.76
N LYS A 39 -6.63 5.66 -9.41
CA LYS A 39 -7.81 6.16 -10.13
C LYS A 39 -7.56 7.57 -10.65
N GLY A 40 -7.73 7.75 -11.96
CA GLY A 40 -7.58 9.04 -12.65
C GLY A 40 -6.17 9.33 -13.14
N ALA A 41 -6.04 10.32 -14.02
CA ALA A 41 -4.83 10.59 -14.80
C ALA A 41 -3.80 11.50 -14.08
N SER A 42 -4.05 11.91 -12.84
CA SER A 42 -3.28 12.99 -12.20
C SER A 42 -1.83 12.66 -11.84
N MET A 43 -1.48 11.37 -11.91
CA MET A 43 -0.11 10.87 -11.68
C MET A 43 0.52 10.34 -12.97
N GLU A 44 -0.14 10.50 -14.13
CA GLU A 44 0.46 10.15 -15.41
C GLU A 44 1.64 11.10 -15.74
N PRO A 45 2.72 10.59 -16.37
CA PRO A 45 2.90 9.22 -16.85
C PRO A 45 3.50 8.26 -15.80
N THR A 46 3.69 8.70 -14.54
CA THR A 46 4.33 7.86 -13.52
C THR A 46 3.48 6.66 -13.13
N PHE A 47 2.18 6.86 -12.92
CA PHE A 47 1.22 5.81 -12.64
C PHE A 47 0.00 5.99 -13.53
N LEU A 48 -0.38 4.92 -14.24
CA LEU A 48 -1.53 4.94 -15.14
C LEU A 48 -2.82 4.65 -14.36
N SER A 49 -3.93 5.22 -14.82
CA SER A 49 -5.23 4.90 -14.23
C SER A 49 -5.54 3.40 -14.39
N GLY A 50 -5.91 2.73 -13.30
CA GLY A 50 -6.17 1.29 -13.23
C GLY A 50 -5.00 0.45 -12.73
N GLU A 51 -3.80 1.02 -12.63
CA GLU A 51 -2.59 0.35 -12.13
C GLU A 51 -2.71 0.04 -10.62
N TYR A 52 -2.18 -1.11 -10.20
CA TYR A 52 -2.08 -1.49 -8.78
C TYR A 52 -0.68 -1.20 -8.26
N ILE A 53 -0.60 -0.47 -7.16
CA ILE A 53 0.65 -0.12 -6.48
C ILE A 53 0.67 -0.67 -5.06
N LEU A 54 1.85 -0.99 -4.55
CA LEU A 54 2.03 -1.33 -3.13
C LEU A 54 2.41 -0.07 -2.35
N THR A 55 1.56 0.33 -1.41
CA THR A 55 1.79 1.49 -0.55
C THR A 55 2.29 1.04 0.81
N SER A 56 3.39 1.63 1.30
CA SER A 56 3.87 1.41 2.68
C SER A 56 3.07 2.24 3.67
N LYS A 57 2.57 1.61 4.74
CA LYS A 57 1.86 2.26 5.86
C LYS A 57 2.80 2.68 7.00
N ILE A 58 4.06 2.24 6.95
CA ILE A 58 5.02 2.40 8.05
C ILE A 58 6.20 3.31 7.71
N ALA A 59 6.42 3.65 6.43
CA ALA A 59 7.58 4.41 6.01
C ALA A 59 7.79 5.69 6.85
N TYR A 60 6.72 6.48 7.03
CA TYR A 60 6.78 7.75 7.77
C TYR A 60 6.72 7.60 9.30
N LYS A 61 6.73 6.37 9.83
CA LYS A 61 7.01 6.13 11.25
C LYS A 61 8.51 6.04 11.54
N PHE A 62 9.32 5.74 10.52
CA PHE A 62 10.76 5.48 10.67
C PHE A 62 11.63 6.53 9.99
N ARG A 63 11.09 7.32 9.06
CA ARG A 63 11.79 8.43 8.41
C ARG A 63 10.84 9.57 8.14
N GLU A 64 11.40 10.78 8.03
CA GLU A 64 10.64 11.93 7.58
C GLU A 64 10.29 11.83 6.08
N PRO A 65 9.26 12.57 5.63
CA PRO A 65 8.97 12.76 4.21
C PRO A 65 10.09 13.53 3.50
N HIS A 66 10.39 13.12 2.27
CA HIS A 66 11.36 13.79 1.42
C HIS A 66 10.72 14.28 0.12
N ARG A 67 11.29 15.32 -0.46
CA ARG A 67 10.90 15.79 -1.80
C ARG A 67 11.01 14.65 -2.80
N GLY A 68 10.03 14.54 -3.69
CA GLY A 68 9.97 13.50 -4.70
C GLY A 68 9.28 12.21 -4.24
N ASP A 69 9.07 11.99 -2.94
CA ASP A 69 8.27 10.87 -2.44
C ASP A 69 6.87 10.91 -3.06
N ILE A 70 6.33 9.75 -3.43
CA ILE A 70 4.93 9.62 -3.84
C ILE A 70 4.16 9.03 -2.68
N ILE A 71 3.15 9.75 -2.22
CA ILE A 71 2.41 9.44 -1.00
C ILE A 71 0.93 9.26 -1.28
N VAL A 72 0.33 8.39 -0.48
CA VAL A 72 -1.12 8.29 -0.34
C VAL A 72 -1.50 9.01 0.96
N PHE A 73 -2.46 9.92 0.89
CA PHE A 73 -2.96 10.65 2.05
C PHE A 73 -4.45 10.93 1.90
N GLN A 74 -5.12 11.05 3.03
CA GLN A 74 -6.55 11.35 3.07
C GLN A 74 -6.81 12.76 2.52
N SER A 75 -7.82 12.90 1.66
CA SER A 75 -8.19 14.20 1.09
C SER A 75 -8.66 15.16 2.19
N PRO A 76 -8.14 16.39 2.24
CA PRO A 76 -8.58 17.38 3.22
C PRO A 76 -10.01 17.89 2.97
N ARG A 77 -10.58 17.64 1.78
CA ARG A 77 -11.95 18.04 1.42
C ARG A 77 -12.98 16.93 1.65
N ASN A 78 -12.58 15.68 1.47
CA ASN A 78 -13.44 14.52 1.67
C ASN A 78 -12.64 13.37 2.31
N PRO A 79 -12.80 13.13 3.62
CA PRO A 79 -12.10 12.08 4.34
C PRO A 79 -12.34 10.65 3.80
N ASP A 80 -13.40 10.43 3.03
CA ASP A 80 -13.69 9.11 2.44
C ASP A 80 -12.85 8.80 1.19
N ILE A 81 -11.98 9.73 0.77
CA ILE A 81 -11.18 9.62 -0.44
C ILE A 81 -9.70 9.79 -0.11
N ASP A 82 -8.90 8.81 -0.51
CA ASP A 82 -7.44 8.92 -0.49
C ASP A 82 -6.91 9.47 -1.83
N TYR A 83 -5.93 10.36 -1.74
CA TYR A 83 -5.19 10.89 -2.89
C TYR A 83 -3.78 10.35 -2.95
N ILE A 84 -3.33 10.08 -4.18
CA ILE A 84 -1.93 9.83 -4.50
C ILE A 84 -1.31 11.06 -5.15
N LYS A 85 -0.24 11.59 -4.57
CA LYS A 85 0.51 12.75 -5.11
C LYS A 85 2.00 12.65 -4.83
N ARG A 86 2.80 13.40 -5.59
CA ARG A 86 4.23 13.58 -5.35
C ARG A 86 4.46 14.78 -4.43
N ILE A 87 5.32 14.63 -3.43
CA ILE A 87 5.77 15.72 -2.57
C ILE A 87 6.68 16.64 -3.38
N ILE A 88 6.24 17.89 -3.59
CA ILE A 88 7.03 18.92 -4.26
C ILE A 88 7.64 19.92 -3.27
N GLY A 89 7.01 20.13 -2.11
CA GLY A 89 7.52 20.97 -1.03
C GLY A 89 7.31 20.33 0.34
N LEU A 90 8.19 20.67 1.27
CA LEU A 90 8.25 20.31 2.68
C LEU A 90 8.05 21.58 3.53
N PRO A 91 7.91 21.46 4.87
CA PRO A 91 7.88 22.62 5.75
C PRO A 91 9.08 23.55 5.50
N GLU A 92 8.84 24.85 5.62
CA GLU A 92 9.81 25.93 5.32
C GLU A 92 10.20 26.10 3.84
N ASP A 93 9.63 25.32 2.91
CA ASP A 93 9.86 25.52 1.49
C ASP A 93 9.00 26.64 0.89
N GLU A 94 9.62 27.53 0.13
CA GLU A 94 8.90 28.46 -0.76
C GLU A 94 8.68 27.82 -2.14
N ILE A 95 7.42 27.76 -2.57
CA ILE A 95 7.02 27.15 -3.86
C ILE A 95 6.40 28.21 -4.76
N LEU A 96 7.00 28.44 -5.93
CA LEU A 96 6.46 29.30 -6.98
C LEU A 96 5.75 28.46 -8.05
N VAL A 97 4.46 28.68 -8.24
CA VAL A 97 3.71 28.13 -9.39
C VAL A 97 3.68 29.20 -10.48
N ARG A 98 4.20 28.87 -11.65
CA ARG A 98 4.16 29.74 -12.83
C ARG A 98 3.50 28.97 -13.96
N ASN A 99 2.44 29.54 -14.53
CA ASN A 99 1.88 29.01 -15.76
C ASN A 99 2.92 29.19 -16.87
N GLN A 100 3.27 28.08 -17.51
CA GLN A 100 3.94 28.13 -18.81
C GLN A 100 2.82 28.14 -19.84
N GLU A 101 2.61 29.29 -20.47
CA GLU A 101 1.85 29.34 -21.73
C GLU A 101 2.60 28.55 -22.82
#